data_AF-A0A7S0CCL6-F1
#
_entry.id   AF-A0A7S0CCL6-F1
#
_cell.length_a   1.000
_cell.length_b   1.000
_cell.length_c   1.000
_cell.angle_alpha   90.00
_cell.angle_beta   90.00
_cell.angle_gamma   90.00
#
_symmetry.space_group_name_H-M   'P 1'
#
loop_
_entity.id
_entity.type
_entity.pdbx_description
1 polymer ?
#
loop_
_entity_poly.entity_id
_entity_poly.type
_entity_poly.pdbx_seq_one_letter_code
_entity_poly.pdbx_strand_id
1 'polypeptide(L)'
;RDQLTELWLFFLVDLLYNPSKLGITPEVSSKCGSPALYFNWMWKTTLFCYDNAWTNVISPRWIEHVVAHAGNQFDLIREDAKTLYLPTPPNYYHSFPQYIQDVLLPTGFFPDGVVPDSPTPNFVPDKGYGGWCSAVIPAWWLANADGDEERARDILSILSTRGGEHVTGGFLNTAHDQTTAITPFQRESGLSSTGLSGIDTELHHRLLASFLNTTLHNGTSFPGITEVNHVCIDSFGPLKTDVSKPCPVEYTLEMKEHYCIGVQESIWGTDYLAKLEDIKRNVDPENLFDCNYCIKPKASVLTTTALPTENPTAKPIGSSPTASPIAGSTASSSDGKGIMA
;
A
#
# COMPACT_ATOMS: atom_id res chain seq x y z
N ARG A 1 11.23 12.77 -19.80
CA ARG A 1 10.17 11.85 -19.32
C ARG A 1 10.39 11.53 -17.84
N ASP A 2 11.55 10.99 -17.46
CA ASP A 2 11.87 10.68 -16.06
C ASP A 2 11.76 11.90 -15.12
N GLN A 3 12.27 13.06 -15.56
CA GLN A 3 12.10 14.31 -14.81
C GLN A 3 10.64 14.70 -14.61
N LEU A 4 9.76 14.51 -15.62
CA LEU A 4 8.34 14.81 -15.48
C LEU A 4 7.65 13.83 -14.52
N THR A 5 8.10 12.57 -14.49
CA THR A 5 7.67 11.58 -13.48
C THR A 5 7.98 12.07 -12.08
N GLU A 6 9.21 12.49 -11.85
CA GLU A 6 9.67 12.95 -10.56
C GLU A 6 8.91 14.20 -10.10
N LEU A 7 8.76 15.20 -10.98
CA LEU A 7 7.98 16.41 -10.70
C LEU A 7 6.53 16.08 -10.36
N TRP A 8 5.88 15.22 -11.15
CA TRP A 8 4.49 14.83 -10.89
C TRP A 8 4.35 14.10 -9.57
N LEU A 9 5.23 13.14 -9.31
CA LEU A 9 5.21 12.34 -8.09
C LEU A 9 5.37 13.21 -6.86
N PHE A 10 6.36 14.11 -6.83
CA PHE A 10 6.56 15.00 -5.69
C PHE A 10 5.48 16.06 -5.57
N PHE A 11 4.95 16.58 -6.67
CA PHE A 11 3.77 17.44 -6.62
C PHE A 11 2.58 16.72 -5.98
N LEU A 12 2.34 15.45 -6.33
CA LEU A 12 1.23 14.67 -5.80
C LEU A 12 1.46 14.30 -4.33
N VAL A 13 2.69 13.95 -3.94
CA VAL A 13 3.09 13.75 -2.54
C VAL A 13 2.83 15.02 -1.72
N ASP A 14 3.27 16.18 -2.21
CA ASP A 14 3.03 17.45 -1.54
C ASP A 14 1.54 17.78 -1.50
N LEU A 15 0.82 17.59 -2.61
CA LEU A 15 -0.62 17.84 -2.66
C LEU A 15 -1.36 17.04 -1.58
N LEU A 16 -1.04 15.76 -1.42
CA LEU A 16 -1.75 14.87 -0.51
C LEU A 16 -1.29 15.01 0.95
N TYR A 17 0.01 15.16 1.19
CA TYR A 17 0.58 15.03 2.53
C TYR A 17 1.15 16.35 3.09
N ASN A 18 1.33 17.38 2.25
CA ASN A 18 1.81 18.70 2.66
C ASN A 18 1.32 19.85 1.75
N PRO A 19 -0.01 20.02 1.55
CA PRO A 19 -0.54 20.93 0.54
C PRO A 19 -0.15 22.40 0.76
N SER A 20 0.16 22.78 2.01
CA SER A 20 0.64 24.11 2.35
C SER A 20 1.91 24.51 1.60
N LYS A 21 2.79 23.55 1.27
CA LYS A 21 4.00 23.81 0.48
C LYS A 21 3.68 24.29 -0.93
N LEU A 22 2.54 23.86 -1.47
CA LEU A 22 2.02 24.28 -2.77
C LEU A 22 1.14 25.54 -2.68
N GLY A 23 1.00 26.13 -1.49
CA GLY A 23 0.04 27.20 -1.25
C GLY A 23 -1.41 26.76 -1.42
N ILE A 24 -1.70 25.49 -1.10
CA ILE A 24 -3.03 24.86 -1.14
C ILE A 24 -3.47 24.57 0.30
N THR A 25 -4.74 24.79 0.62
CA THR A 25 -5.26 24.44 1.94
C THR A 25 -5.54 22.94 2.04
N PRO A 26 -5.45 22.31 3.23
CA PRO A 26 -5.84 20.91 3.41
C PRO A 26 -7.26 20.61 2.92
N GLU A 27 -8.19 21.55 3.11
CA GLU A 27 -9.56 21.44 2.61
C GLU A 27 -9.60 21.29 1.09
N VAL A 28 -8.88 22.13 0.33
CA VAL A 28 -8.84 22.04 -1.14
C VAL A 28 -8.15 20.75 -1.60
N SER A 29 -7.08 20.33 -0.92
CA SER A 29 -6.40 19.06 -1.23
C SER A 29 -7.32 17.85 -1.05
N SER A 30 -8.09 17.82 0.05
CA SER A 30 -9.06 16.75 0.34
C SER A 30 -10.20 16.68 -0.68
N LYS A 31 -10.27 17.65 -1.61
CA LYS A 31 -11.19 17.60 -2.75
C LYS A 31 -10.74 16.71 -3.89
N CYS A 32 -9.53 16.18 -3.81
CA CYS A 32 -8.94 15.36 -4.85
C CYS A 32 -8.43 14.03 -4.30
N GLY A 33 -8.69 12.96 -5.03
CA GLY A 33 -8.21 11.63 -4.66
C GLY A 33 -8.53 10.58 -5.71
N SER A 34 -8.06 9.36 -5.50
CA SER A 34 -8.45 8.22 -6.31
C SER A 34 -8.33 6.94 -5.49
N PRO A 35 -9.30 6.00 -5.58
CA PRO A 35 -9.23 4.71 -4.89
C PRO A 35 -8.07 3.84 -5.40
N ALA A 36 -7.58 4.10 -6.61
CA ALA A 36 -6.43 3.42 -7.20
C ALA A 36 -5.46 4.49 -7.75
N LEU A 37 -5.04 5.42 -6.89
CA LEU A 37 -4.11 6.46 -7.29
C LEU A 37 -2.71 5.86 -7.47
N TYR A 38 -2.18 5.95 -8.68
CA TYR A 38 -0.77 5.68 -8.95
C TYR A 38 -0.01 6.99 -9.10
N PHE A 39 1.17 7.03 -8.51
CA PHE A 39 2.10 8.16 -8.59
C PHE A 39 2.91 8.12 -9.88
N ASN A 40 3.10 6.94 -10.48
CA ASN A 40 3.71 6.83 -11.79
C ASN A 40 2.72 7.29 -12.89
N TRP A 41 2.96 8.49 -13.43
CA TRP A 41 2.09 9.08 -14.46
C TRP A 41 1.98 8.21 -15.74
N MET A 42 2.95 7.34 -16.02
CA MET A 42 2.86 6.45 -17.19
C MET A 42 1.67 5.50 -17.09
N TRP A 43 1.16 5.24 -15.89
CA TRP A 43 0.06 4.32 -15.64
C TRP A 43 -1.31 5.01 -15.68
N LYS A 44 -1.38 6.25 -16.22
CA LYS A 44 -2.60 7.00 -16.57
C LYS A 44 -3.78 6.71 -15.64
N THR A 45 -3.60 7.09 -14.40
CA THR A 45 -4.63 6.98 -13.36
C THR A 45 -5.53 8.18 -13.49
N THR A 46 -6.60 8.27 -12.70
CA THR A 46 -7.38 9.51 -12.64
C THR A 46 -7.34 10.03 -11.22
N LEU A 47 -6.85 11.26 -11.04
CA LEU A 47 -7.12 12.03 -9.84
C LEU A 47 -8.52 12.64 -10.00
N PHE A 48 -9.48 12.16 -9.22
CA PHE A 48 -10.83 12.70 -9.22
C PHE A 48 -10.88 13.89 -8.29
N CYS A 49 -11.26 15.04 -8.80
CA CYS A 49 -11.37 16.27 -8.04
C CYS A 49 -12.80 16.79 -8.11
N TYR A 50 -13.40 17.24 -7.01
CA TYR A 50 -14.73 17.87 -7.02
C TYR A 50 -14.64 19.40 -6.81
N ASP A 51 -15.78 20.09 -6.92
CA ASP A 51 -15.91 21.56 -6.79
C ASP A 51 -14.98 22.39 -7.69
N ASN A 52 -14.58 21.85 -8.83
CA ASN A 52 -13.57 22.44 -9.71
C ASN A 52 -12.23 22.74 -8.99
N ALA A 53 -11.91 22.02 -7.90
CA ALA A 53 -10.67 22.20 -7.13
C ALA A 53 -9.43 22.07 -8.02
N TRP A 54 -9.46 21.13 -8.98
CA TRP A 54 -8.42 20.98 -9.98
C TRP A 54 -8.22 22.25 -10.79
N THR A 55 -9.24 22.63 -11.58
CA THR A 55 -9.16 23.73 -12.54
C THR A 55 -8.86 25.07 -11.88
N ASN A 56 -9.48 25.34 -10.72
CA ASN A 56 -9.44 26.65 -10.09
C ASN A 56 -8.23 26.85 -9.19
N VAL A 57 -7.69 25.78 -8.60
CA VAL A 57 -6.64 25.90 -7.57
C VAL A 57 -5.45 25.00 -7.85
N ILE A 58 -5.63 23.71 -8.08
CA ILE A 58 -4.51 22.75 -8.11
C ILE A 58 -3.74 22.83 -9.44
N SER A 59 -4.40 22.93 -10.58
CA SER A 59 -3.72 22.97 -11.88
C SER A 59 -2.84 24.21 -12.07
N PRO A 60 -3.23 25.43 -11.65
CA PRO A 60 -2.28 26.56 -11.62
C PRO A 60 -1.03 26.26 -10.79
N ARG A 61 -1.17 25.64 -9.60
CA ARG A 61 -0.04 25.28 -8.73
C ARG A 61 0.86 24.20 -9.35
N TRP A 62 0.27 23.24 -10.06
CA TRP A 62 1.05 22.26 -10.83
C TRP A 62 1.92 22.95 -11.88
N ILE A 63 1.34 23.87 -12.66
CA ILE A 63 2.11 24.60 -13.67
C ILE A 63 3.21 25.45 -13.02
N GLU A 64 2.93 26.15 -11.93
CA GLU A 64 3.93 26.88 -11.15
C GLU A 64 5.06 25.96 -10.67
N HIS A 65 4.73 24.79 -10.13
CA HIS A 65 5.68 23.78 -9.68
C HIS A 65 6.58 23.30 -10.82
N VAL A 66 6.01 22.96 -11.98
CA VAL A 66 6.78 22.53 -13.16
C VAL A 66 7.70 23.65 -13.66
N VAL A 67 7.20 24.88 -13.76
CA VAL A 67 8.01 26.04 -14.19
C VAL A 67 9.20 26.26 -13.26
N ALA A 68 8.97 26.22 -11.94
CA ALA A 68 9.99 26.46 -10.94
C ALA A 68 11.15 25.43 -11.00
N HIS A 69 10.84 24.16 -11.27
CA HIS A 69 11.84 23.09 -11.22
C HIS A 69 12.43 22.72 -12.60
N ALA A 70 11.67 22.88 -13.69
CA ALA A 70 12.15 22.58 -15.03
C ALA A 70 13.09 23.68 -15.56
N GLY A 71 12.95 24.91 -15.06
CA GLY A 71 13.76 26.05 -15.50
C GLY A 71 13.77 26.19 -17.02
N ASN A 72 14.96 26.18 -17.62
CA ASN A 72 15.15 26.31 -19.07
C ASN A 72 14.60 25.12 -19.87
N GLN A 73 14.32 23.98 -19.23
CA GLN A 73 13.73 22.82 -19.90
C GLN A 73 12.20 22.89 -19.99
N PHE A 74 11.58 23.92 -19.40
CA PHE A 74 10.12 24.04 -19.36
C PHE A 74 9.49 23.98 -20.76
N ASP A 75 10.06 24.66 -21.76
CA ASP A 75 9.52 24.64 -23.12
C ASP A 75 9.48 23.24 -23.75
N LEU A 76 10.39 22.34 -23.35
CA LEU A 76 10.44 20.96 -23.84
C LEU A 76 9.35 20.08 -23.23
N ILE A 77 8.95 20.36 -21.99
CA ILE A 77 7.99 19.53 -21.24
C ILE A 77 6.62 20.20 -21.07
N ARG A 78 6.44 21.45 -21.52
CA ARG A 78 5.22 22.25 -21.31
C ARG A 78 3.98 21.56 -21.83
N GLU A 79 4.02 21.06 -23.07
CA GLU A 79 2.84 20.43 -23.68
C GLU A 79 2.53 19.08 -23.01
N ASP A 80 3.57 18.31 -22.66
CA ASP A 80 3.41 17.10 -21.86
C ASP A 80 2.80 17.42 -20.48
N ALA A 81 3.26 18.47 -19.79
CA ALA A 81 2.76 18.87 -18.47
C ALA A 81 1.30 19.36 -18.49
N LYS A 82 0.85 19.97 -19.60
CA LYS A 82 -0.56 20.38 -19.80
C LYS A 82 -1.46 19.20 -20.13
N THR A 83 -0.95 18.24 -20.89
CA THR A 83 -1.70 17.07 -21.36
C THR A 83 -1.63 15.89 -20.39
N LEU A 84 -0.70 15.91 -19.43
CA LEU A 84 -0.39 14.80 -18.53
C LEU A 84 -1.64 14.31 -17.81
N TYR A 85 -2.52 15.22 -17.41
CA TYR A 85 -3.76 14.90 -16.71
C TYR A 85 -4.84 15.93 -17.06
N LEU A 86 -5.75 15.53 -17.94
CA LEU A 86 -7.12 15.98 -17.78
C LEU A 86 -7.70 15.05 -16.70
N PRO A 87 -8.03 15.51 -15.48
CA PRO A 87 -8.92 14.73 -14.63
C PRO A 87 -10.10 14.32 -15.52
N THR A 88 -10.55 13.05 -15.44
CA THR A 88 -11.84 12.70 -16.03
C THR A 88 -12.80 13.78 -15.54
N PRO A 89 -13.49 14.50 -16.45
CA PRO A 89 -14.22 15.70 -16.10
C PRO A 89 -15.00 15.45 -14.80
N PRO A 90 -14.71 16.19 -13.71
CA PRO A 90 -15.34 16.05 -12.40
C PRO A 90 -16.86 15.92 -12.42
N ASN A 91 -17.46 16.41 -13.51
CA ASN A 91 -18.86 16.62 -13.68
C ASN A 91 -19.64 15.37 -14.14
N TYR A 92 -18.99 14.22 -14.36
CA TYR A 92 -19.74 13.01 -14.75
C TYR A 92 -20.27 12.22 -13.57
N TYR A 93 -19.56 12.17 -12.43
CA TYR A 93 -19.92 11.29 -11.32
C TYR A 93 -20.10 12.09 -10.02
N HIS A 94 -21.32 12.07 -9.49
CA HIS A 94 -21.70 12.73 -8.24
C HIS A 94 -21.33 11.91 -7.01
N SER A 95 -20.98 10.64 -7.18
CA SER A 95 -20.63 9.74 -6.08
C SER A 95 -19.73 8.61 -6.55
N PHE A 96 -18.96 8.01 -5.63
CA PHE A 96 -18.18 6.80 -5.90
C PHE A 96 -19.06 5.63 -6.41
N PRO A 97 -20.25 5.37 -5.83
CA PRO A 97 -21.18 4.39 -6.40
C PRO A 97 -21.50 4.62 -7.88
N GLN A 98 -21.81 5.86 -8.26
CA GLN A 98 -22.10 6.20 -9.65
C GLN A 98 -20.88 5.92 -10.55
N TYR A 99 -19.68 6.30 -10.10
CA TYR A 99 -18.44 6.01 -10.82
C TYR A 99 -18.24 4.50 -11.04
N ILE A 100 -18.44 3.66 -10.02
CA ILE A 100 -18.26 2.21 -10.15
C ILE A 100 -19.28 1.62 -11.13
N GLN A 101 -20.55 2.05 -11.04
CA GLN A 101 -21.61 1.58 -11.93
C GLN A 101 -21.35 1.99 -13.39
N ASP A 102 -20.96 3.24 -13.62
CA ASP A 102 -20.80 3.79 -14.98
C ASP A 102 -19.49 3.36 -15.65
N VAL A 103 -18.41 3.17 -14.89
CA VAL A 103 -17.05 2.91 -15.44
C VAL A 103 -16.65 1.45 -15.32
N LEU A 104 -16.77 0.86 -14.13
CA LEU A 104 -16.20 -0.47 -13.88
C LEU A 104 -17.17 -1.60 -14.19
N LEU A 105 -18.48 -1.37 -14.06
CA LEU A 105 -19.49 -2.42 -14.21
C LEU A 105 -20.66 -1.98 -15.10
N PRO A 106 -20.39 -1.58 -16.35
CA PRO A 106 -21.40 -1.00 -17.24
C PRO A 106 -22.55 -1.97 -17.61
N THR A 107 -22.46 -3.25 -17.24
CA THR A 107 -23.39 -4.31 -17.65
C THR A 107 -24.12 -5.00 -16.49
N GLY A 108 -24.07 -4.46 -15.26
CA GLY A 108 -24.76 -5.03 -14.10
C GLY A 108 -26.03 -4.28 -13.69
N PHE A 109 -27.05 -5.00 -13.23
CA PHE A 109 -28.20 -4.41 -12.54
C PHE A 109 -27.88 -4.35 -11.04
N PHE A 110 -27.57 -3.16 -10.54
CA PHE A 110 -27.37 -2.92 -9.12
C PHE A 110 -28.49 -2.04 -8.59
N PRO A 111 -29.07 -2.33 -7.41
CA PRO A 111 -30.01 -1.41 -6.80
C PRO A 111 -29.37 -0.03 -6.61
N ASP A 112 -30.18 1.04 -6.70
CA ASP A 112 -29.70 2.40 -6.47
C ASP A 112 -28.98 2.52 -5.12
N GLY A 113 -27.80 3.15 -5.14
CA GLY A 113 -26.95 3.32 -3.95
C GLY A 113 -26.17 2.06 -3.53
N VAL A 114 -26.29 0.95 -4.25
CA VAL A 114 -25.51 -0.27 -4.00
C VAL A 114 -24.37 -0.38 -4.99
N VAL A 115 -23.18 -0.62 -4.46
CA VAL A 115 -21.98 -0.93 -5.23
C VAL A 115 -21.64 -2.39 -4.97
N PRO A 116 -21.50 -3.23 -6.00
CA PRO A 116 -21.00 -4.57 -5.81
C PRO A 116 -19.53 -4.53 -5.38
N ASP A 117 -19.09 -5.58 -4.67
CA ASP A 117 -17.69 -5.74 -4.31
C ASP A 117 -16.82 -5.74 -5.58
N SER A 118 -15.83 -4.84 -5.60
CA SER A 118 -14.84 -4.75 -6.66
C SER A 118 -13.46 -4.55 -6.02
N PRO A 119 -12.55 -5.54 -6.08
CA PRO A 119 -12.75 -6.84 -6.72
C PRO A 119 -13.80 -7.71 -6.00
N THR A 120 -14.37 -8.68 -6.72
CA THR A 120 -15.26 -9.68 -6.10
C THR A 120 -14.50 -10.49 -5.05
N PRO A 121 -15.17 -11.02 -4.01
CA PRO A 121 -14.54 -11.89 -3.03
C PRO A 121 -13.74 -13.01 -3.70
N ASN A 122 -12.52 -13.24 -3.22
CA ASN A 122 -11.60 -14.22 -3.78
C ASN A 122 -11.11 -15.19 -2.70
N PHE A 123 -10.80 -16.42 -3.12
CA PHE A 123 -10.27 -17.48 -2.25
C PHE A 123 -8.74 -17.51 -2.21
N VAL A 124 -8.09 -16.73 -3.10
CA VAL A 124 -6.63 -16.56 -3.10
C VAL A 124 -6.27 -15.16 -2.65
N PRO A 125 -5.17 -14.98 -1.90
CA PRO A 125 -4.66 -13.66 -1.60
C PRO A 125 -4.31 -12.94 -2.91
N ASP A 126 -4.63 -11.65 -2.97
CA ASP A 126 -4.33 -10.83 -4.14
C ASP A 126 -2.85 -10.42 -4.21
N LYS A 127 -2.17 -10.40 -3.06
CA LYS A 127 -0.73 -10.16 -2.94
C LYS A 127 0.04 -11.49 -2.90
N GLY A 128 1.16 -11.53 -3.61
CA GLY A 128 2.03 -12.71 -3.70
C GLY A 128 2.91 -12.94 -2.46
N TYR A 129 3.59 -14.07 -2.43
CA TYR A 129 4.50 -14.44 -1.34
C TYR A 129 5.80 -13.62 -1.35
N GLY A 130 6.41 -13.51 -0.17
CA GLY A 130 7.77 -13.00 0.01
C GLY A 130 7.79 -11.53 0.43
N GLY A 131 8.29 -11.28 1.64
CA GLY A 131 8.59 -9.94 2.13
C GLY A 131 7.39 -9.15 2.64
N TRP A 132 7.60 -7.84 2.82
CA TRP A 132 6.63 -6.92 3.41
C TRP A 132 5.67 -6.40 2.32
N CYS A 133 4.66 -7.20 1.98
CA CYS A 133 3.84 -6.98 0.79
C CYS A 133 2.64 -6.02 0.97
N SER A 134 2.33 -5.68 2.24
CA SER A 134 1.17 -4.87 2.62
C SER A 134 1.56 -3.86 3.69
N ALA A 135 2.64 -3.12 3.42
CA ALA A 135 3.17 -2.14 4.34
C ALA A 135 2.22 -0.94 4.49
N VAL A 136 2.21 -0.41 5.71
CA VAL A 136 1.59 0.86 6.06
C VAL A 136 2.70 1.91 6.11
N ILE A 137 2.63 2.91 5.24
CA ILE A 137 3.62 3.99 5.19
C ILE A 137 3.01 5.22 5.88
N PRO A 138 3.64 5.75 6.95
CA PRO A 138 3.11 6.91 7.65
C PRO A 138 3.01 8.15 6.76
N ALA A 139 1.94 8.94 6.90
CA ALA A 139 1.77 10.17 6.12
C ALA A 139 2.91 11.17 6.40
N TRP A 140 3.34 11.27 7.66
CA TRP A 140 4.47 12.13 8.06
C TRP A 140 5.76 11.73 7.35
N TRP A 141 5.96 10.45 7.02
CA TRP A 141 7.15 9.96 6.32
C TRP A 141 7.12 10.26 4.81
N LEU A 142 5.95 10.51 4.24
CA LEU A 142 5.82 10.97 2.86
C LEU A 142 5.92 12.51 2.78
N ALA A 143 5.43 13.21 3.80
CA ALA A 143 5.46 14.67 3.87
C ALA A 143 6.88 15.23 4.10
N ASN A 144 7.19 16.40 3.52
CA ASN A 144 8.43 17.15 3.78
C ASN A 144 9.71 16.35 3.47
N ALA A 145 9.77 15.67 2.32
CA ALA A 145 10.99 15.02 1.86
C ALA A 145 12.08 16.02 1.38
N ASP A 146 11.76 17.30 1.30
CA ASP A 146 12.71 18.32 0.82
C ASP A 146 13.87 18.51 1.78
N GLY A 147 15.07 18.64 1.22
CA GLY A 147 16.29 18.77 1.99
C GLY A 147 16.81 17.43 2.55
N ASP A 148 16.09 16.33 2.33
CA ASP A 148 16.53 14.96 2.59
C ASP A 148 16.58 14.17 1.27
N GLU A 149 17.69 14.32 0.54
CA GLU A 149 17.88 13.69 -0.77
C GLU A 149 17.77 12.15 -0.72
N GLU A 150 18.14 11.53 0.41
CA GLU A 150 18.05 10.08 0.59
C GLU A 150 16.58 9.67 0.71
N ARG A 151 15.82 10.34 1.57
CA ARG A 151 14.39 10.08 1.72
C ARG A 151 13.60 10.39 0.46
N ALA A 152 13.94 11.45 -0.26
CA ALA A 152 13.35 11.76 -1.55
C ALA A 152 13.58 10.60 -2.55
N ARG A 153 14.80 10.08 -2.63
CA ARG A 153 15.13 8.91 -3.47
C ARG A 153 14.36 7.67 -3.05
N ASP A 154 14.22 7.44 -1.75
CA ASP A 154 13.49 6.30 -1.19
C ASP A 154 11.99 6.38 -1.55
N ILE A 155 11.37 7.56 -1.40
CA ILE A 155 9.98 7.81 -1.83
C ILE A 155 9.82 7.58 -3.32
N LEU A 156 10.73 8.12 -4.14
CA LEU A 156 10.71 7.92 -5.59
C LEU A 156 10.81 6.43 -5.94
N SER A 157 11.69 5.67 -5.27
CA SER A 157 11.87 4.24 -5.49
C SER A 157 10.58 3.45 -5.21
N ILE A 158 9.93 3.74 -4.08
CA ILE A 158 8.68 3.10 -3.67
C ILE A 158 7.55 3.45 -4.64
N LEU A 159 7.32 4.75 -4.89
CA LEU A 159 6.14 5.25 -5.60
C LEU A 159 6.24 5.19 -7.12
N SER A 160 7.44 5.09 -7.71
CA SER A 160 7.61 4.97 -9.16
C SER A 160 7.51 3.54 -9.67
N THR A 161 7.83 2.54 -8.83
CA THR A 161 7.89 1.14 -9.23
C THR A 161 6.67 0.33 -8.83
N ARG A 162 5.83 0.89 -7.96
CA ARG A 162 4.69 0.22 -7.37
C ARG A 162 3.39 0.98 -7.68
N GLY A 163 2.30 0.25 -7.57
CA GLY A 163 0.98 0.72 -7.92
C GLY A 163 -0.10 -0.13 -7.29
N GLY A 164 -1.27 0.47 -7.12
CA GLY A 164 -2.40 -0.18 -6.44
C GLY A 164 -2.27 -0.13 -4.92
N GLU A 165 -1.51 0.84 -4.39
CA GLU A 165 -1.56 1.19 -2.98
C GLU A 165 -2.86 1.93 -2.67
N HIS A 166 -3.42 1.66 -1.49
CA HIS A 166 -4.48 2.48 -0.95
C HIS A 166 -3.87 3.79 -0.50
N VAL A 167 -4.06 4.84 -1.28
CA VAL A 167 -3.65 6.19 -0.93
C VAL A 167 -4.66 6.75 0.06
N THR A 168 -4.27 6.78 1.32
CA THR A 168 -5.13 7.18 2.44
C THR A 168 -5.03 8.67 2.74
N GLY A 169 -3.99 9.34 2.23
CA GLY A 169 -3.82 10.80 2.31
C GLY A 169 -3.59 11.33 3.73
N GLY A 170 -3.42 10.47 4.74
CA GLY A 170 -3.38 10.89 6.14
C GLY A 170 -4.72 11.39 6.70
N PHE A 171 -5.81 11.28 5.94
CA PHE A 171 -7.14 11.77 6.35
C PHE A 171 -8.03 10.70 6.96
N LEU A 172 -7.60 9.43 6.95
CA LEU A 172 -8.42 8.36 7.52
C LEU A 172 -8.82 8.67 8.95
N ASN A 173 -7.92 9.18 9.79
CA ASN A 173 -8.19 9.58 11.18
C ASN A 173 -9.39 10.56 11.37
N THR A 174 -9.79 11.29 10.34
CA THR A 174 -10.91 12.24 10.35
C THR A 174 -12.07 11.80 9.46
N ALA A 175 -11.79 11.05 8.39
CA ALA A 175 -12.77 10.54 7.43
C ALA A 175 -13.42 9.22 7.86
N HIS A 176 -13.63 9.01 9.17
CA HIS A 176 -14.33 7.83 9.70
C HIS A 176 -15.26 8.16 10.86
N ASP A 177 -16.25 7.31 11.05
CA ASP A 177 -17.19 7.35 12.17
C ASP A 177 -16.65 6.69 13.45
N GLN A 178 -15.36 6.35 13.49
CA GLN A 178 -14.68 5.64 14.59
C GLN A 178 -15.15 4.19 14.81
N THR A 179 -15.97 3.63 13.91
CA THR A 179 -16.43 2.24 14.03
C THR A 179 -15.57 1.26 13.24
N THR A 180 -14.67 1.77 12.39
CA THR A 180 -13.73 0.95 11.62
C THR A 180 -12.71 0.27 12.53
N ALA A 181 -12.46 -1.01 12.34
CA ALA A 181 -11.46 -1.77 13.09
C ALA A 181 -10.06 -1.62 12.48
N ILE A 182 -9.49 -0.41 12.52
CA ILE A 182 -8.11 -0.12 12.08
C ILE A 182 -7.30 0.52 13.21
N THR A 183 -5.99 0.25 13.23
CA THR A 183 -5.09 0.77 14.28
C THR A 183 -4.85 2.27 14.13
N PRO A 184 -4.45 2.99 15.20
CA PRO A 184 -4.05 4.39 15.08
C PRO A 184 -2.96 4.61 14.03
N PHE A 185 -1.96 3.72 13.95
CA PHE A 185 -0.89 3.82 12.96
C PHE A 185 -1.42 3.72 11.51
N GLN A 186 -2.39 2.83 11.25
CA GLN A 186 -3.07 2.76 9.95
C GLN A 186 -3.94 4.00 9.67
N ARG A 187 -4.59 4.59 10.67
CA ARG A 187 -5.40 5.81 10.52
C ARG A 187 -4.57 7.03 10.14
N GLU A 188 -3.31 7.06 10.56
CA GLU A 188 -2.35 8.13 10.29
C GLU A 188 -1.42 7.81 9.10
N SER A 189 -1.68 6.69 8.42
CA SER A 189 -0.95 6.31 7.22
C SER A 189 -1.22 7.29 6.08
N GLY A 190 -0.25 7.43 5.18
CA GLY A 190 -0.46 8.04 3.87
C GLY A 190 -0.68 6.99 2.79
N LEU A 191 -0.07 5.81 2.94
CA LEU A 191 -0.27 4.66 2.08
C LEU A 191 -0.56 3.42 2.92
N SER A 192 -1.46 2.60 2.39
CA SER A 192 -1.76 1.27 2.90
C SER A 192 -1.61 0.24 1.77
N SER A 193 -1.38 -1.03 2.13
CA SER A 193 -1.19 -2.11 1.16
C SER A 193 0.04 -1.93 0.23
N THR A 194 1.05 -1.21 0.71
CA THR A 194 2.27 -0.95 -0.08
C THR A 194 3.14 -2.20 -0.18
N GLY A 195 3.37 -2.67 -1.40
CA GLY A 195 4.21 -3.82 -1.67
C GLY A 195 5.70 -3.47 -1.67
N LEU A 196 6.43 -3.86 -0.62
CA LEU A 196 7.87 -3.62 -0.47
C LEU A 196 8.73 -4.87 -0.74
N SER A 197 8.14 -5.96 -1.21
CA SER A 197 8.84 -7.25 -1.41
C SER A 197 10.05 -7.25 -2.36
N GLY A 198 10.23 -6.22 -3.18
CA GLY A 198 11.36 -6.12 -4.13
C GLY A 198 12.15 -4.83 -4.04
N ILE A 199 12.05 -4.07 -2.94
CA ILE A 199 13.03 -3.02 -2.66
C ILE A 199 14.31 -3.64 -2.07
N ASP A 200 15.43 -2.93 -2.18
CA ASP A 200 16.69 -3.42 -1.63
C ASP A 200 16.67 -3.50 -0.10
N THR A 201 17.50 -4.38 0.45
CA THR A 201 17.55 -4.67 1.89
C THR A 201 17.91 -3.44 2.73
N GLU A 202 18.77 -2.55 2.21
CA GLU A 202 19.16 -1.34 2.94
C GLU A 202 18.01 -0.34 3.01
N LEU A 203 17.24 -0.19 1.93
CA LEU A 203 16.00 0.59 1.96
C LEU A 203 15.00 0.01 2.97
N HIS A 204 14.83 -1.31 3.01
CA HIS A 204 14.00 -1.94 4.06
C HIS A 204 14.47 -1.57 5.47
N HIS A 205 15.77 -1.63 5.73
CA HIS A 205 16.33 -1.26 7.04
C HIS A 205 16.05 0.20 7.39
N ARG A 206 16.29 1.13 6.45
CA ARG A 206 16.02 2.56 6.67
C ARG A 206 14.55 2.85 6.93
N LEU A 207 13.63 2.22 6.18
CA LEU A 207 12.20 2.39 6.39
C LEU A 207 11.77 1.90 7.78
N LEU A 208 12.17 0.67 8.15
CA LEU A 208 11.85 0.11 9.45
C LEU A 208 12.44 0.94 10.60
N ALA A 209 13.72 1.33 10.50
CA ALA A 209 14.37 2.19 11.48
C ALA A 209 13.64 3.52 11.64
N SER A 210 13.23 4.14 10.52
CA SER A 210 12.49 5.40 10.51
C SER A 210 11.10 5.25 11.15
N PHE A 211 10.32 4.23 10.75
CA PHE A 211 8.94 4.07 11.19
C PHE A 211 8.84 3.61 12.65
N LEU A 212 9.82 2.83 13.09
CA LEU A 212 9.88 2.23 14.41
C LEU A 212 10.88 2.93 15.32
N ASN A 213 11.34 4.12 14.95
CA ASN A 213 12.33 4.88 15.71
C ASN A 213 11.90 5.08 17.19
N THR A 214 10.61 5.31 17.41
CA THR A 214 10.03 5.42 18.76
C THR A 214 10.08 4.09 19.52
N THR A 215 9.73 2.98 18.87
CA THR A 215 9.86 1.63 19.43
C THR A 215 11.32 1.32 19.76
N LEU A 216 12.26 1.70 18.89
CA LEU A 216 13.69 1.48 19.05
C LEU A 216 14.32 2.27 20.20
N HIS A 217 13.96 3.55 20.36
CA HIS A 217 14.63 4.44 21.32
C HIS A 217 13.88 4.67 22.62
N ASN A 218 12.55 4.72 22.57
CA ASN A 218 11.72 5.03 23.73
C ASN A 218 11.11 3.77 24.37
N GLY A 219 11.38 2.59 23.79
CA GLY A 219 10.84 1.32 24.27
C GLY A 219 9.32 1.25 24.20
N THR A 220 8.69 2.03 23.31
CA THR A 220 7.24 1.98 23.11
C THR A 220 6.85 0.67 22.45
N SER A 221 5.65 0.18 22.75
CA SER A 221 5.07 -0.98 22.09
C SER A 221 5.11 -0.88 20.56
N PHE A 222 5.22 -2.03 19.89
CA PHE A 222 5.23 -2.07 18.44
C PHE A 222 3.87 -1.62 17.88
N PRO A 223 3.82 -0.68 16.91
CA PRO A 223 2.58 0.00 16.54
C PRO A 223 1.67 -0.77 15.58
N GLY A 224 2.17 -1.84 14.95
CA GLY A 224 1.51 -2.48 13.81
C GLY A 224 1.78 -1.69 12.53
N ILE A 225 2.45 -2.31 11.57
CA ILE A 225 2.93 -1.67 10.33
C ILE A 225 2.44 -2.39 9.06
N THR A 226 1.53 -3.35 9.22
CA THR A 226 0.97 -4.14 8.12
C THR A 226 -0.52 -3.85 7.99
N GLU A 227 -0.98 -3.67 6.76
CA GLU A 227 -2.39 -3.46 6.41
C GLU A 227 -3.12 -4.81 6.35
N VAL A 228 -4.33 -4.87 6.89
CA VAL A 228 -5.08 -6.11 7.15
C VAL A 228 -5.77 -6.70 5.91
N ASN A 229 -6.29 -5.85 5.03
CA ASN A 229 -7.10 -6.21 3.87
C ASN A 229 -6.29 -6.98 2.81
N HIS A 230 -5.02 -6.63 2.64
CA HIS A 230 -4.10 -7.18 1.65
C HIS A 230 -2.89 -7.88 2.27
N VAL A 231 -3.01 -8.33 3.53
CA VAL A 231 -1.92 -9.02 4.20
C VAL A 231 -1.54 -10.30 3.45
N CYS A 232 -0.25 -10.51 3.19
CA CYS A 232 0.19 -11.78 2.63
C CYS A 232 0.19 -12.86 3.71
N ILE A 233 -0.04 -14.08 3.26
CA ILE A 233 0.06 -15.30 4.05
C ILE A 233 1.40 -15.45 4.78
N ASP A 234 2.47 -14.79 4.35
CA ASP A 234 3.79 -14.80 4.98
C ASP A 234 4.28 -13.41 5.43
N SER A 235 3.38 -12.43 5.60
CA SER A 235 3.67 -11.06 6.08
C SER A 235 3.94 -11.00 7.60
N PHE A 236 5.00 -11.67 8.03
CA PHE A 236 5.56 -11.45 9.37
C PHE A 236 6.16 -10.05 9.45
N GLY A 237 6.08 -9.46 10.64
CA GLY A 237 6.75 -8.19 10.93
C GLY A 237 8.27 -8.38 11.08
N PRO A 238 9.00 -7.34 11.49
CA PRO A 238 10.45 -7.38 11.71
C PRO A 238 10.94 -8.45 12.69
N LEU A 239 12.25 -8.65 12.77
CA LEU A 239 12.86 -9.51 13.78
C LEU A 239 12.52 -9.03 15.21
N LYS A 240 12.15 -9.95 16.11
CA LYS A 240 11.89 -9.62 17.53
C LYS A 240 13.11 -9.09 18.25
N THR A 241 14.30 -9.55 17.86
CA THR A 241 15.58 -9.14 18.46
C THR A 241 16.09 -7.80 17.94
N ASP A 242 15.62 -7.38 16.76
CA ASP A 242 16.07 -6.16 16.09
C ASP A 242 14.98 -5.69 15.11
N VAL A 243 14.09 -4.83 15.58
CA VAL A 243 12.90 -4.42 14.82
C VAL A 243 13.24 -3.53 13.62
N SER A 244 14.49 -3.08 13.45
CA SER A 244 14.91 -2.39 12.22
C SER A 244 15.24 -3.35 11.07
N LYS A 245 15.21 -4.68 11.31
CA LYS A 245 15.53 -5.69 10.30
C LYS A 245 14.28 -6.46 9.87
N PRO A 246 14.05 -6.64 8.56
CA PRO A 246 12.91 -7.40 8.07
C PRO A 246 13.03 -8.88 8.49
N CYS A 247 11.90 -9.56 8.57
CA CYS A 247 11.90 -11.01 8.72
C CYS A 247 12.50 -11.66 7.47
N PRO A 248 13.52 -12.53 7.61
CA PRO A 248 14.13 -13.19 6.45
C PRO A 248 13.13 -14.05 5.67
N VAL A 249 13.16 -13.93 4.35
CA VAL A 249 12.19 -14.59 3.46
C VAL A 249 12.39 -16.11 3.46
N GLU A 250 13.64 -16.56 3.63
CA GLU A 250 14.08 -17.95 3.64
C GLU A 250 13.76 -18.71 4.93
N TYR A 251 13.29 -18.02 5.98
CA TYR A 251 12.88 -18.67 7.21
C TYR A 251 11.65 -19.55 6.97
N THR A 252 11.64 -20.75 7.57
CA THR A 252 10.43 -21.59 7.61
C THR A 252 9.34 -20.91 8.44
N LEU A 253 8.10 -21.36 8.33
CA LEU A 253 7.00 -20.79 9.12
C LEU A 253 7.30 -20.84 10.63
N GLU A 254 7.82 -21.96 11.13
CA GLU A 254 8.18 -22.13 12.54
C GLU A 254 9.29 -21.17 12.97
N MET A 255 10.28 -20.95 12.09
CA MET A 255 11.34 -19.97 12.32
C MET A 255 10.78 -18.54 12.35
N LYS A 256 9.87 -18.19 11.43
CA LYS A 256 9.24 -16.86 11.39
C LYS A 256 8.38 -16.63 12.64
N GLU A 257 7.57 -17.60 13.05
CA GLU A 257 6.78 -17.53 14.30
C GLU A 257 7.67 -17.33 15.53
N HIS A 258 8.85 -17.97 15.54
CA HIS A 258 9.78 -17.86 16.65
C HIS A 258 10.55 -16.53 16.65
N TYR A 259 11.20 -16.18 15.54
CA TYR A 259 12.17 -15.07 15.47
C TYR A 259 11.58 -13.73 15.02
N CYS A 260 10.44 -13.71 14.35
CA CYS A 260 9.83 -12.50 13.79
C CYS A 260 8.55 -12.12 14.53
N ILE A 261 8.20 -10.84 14.49
CA ILE A 261 6.91 -10.33 14.96
C ILE A 261 5.80 -11.06 14.18
N GLY A 262 4.85 -11.65 14.88
CA GLY A 262 3.80 -12.48 14.27
C GLY A 262 2.87 -11.64 13.39
N VAL A 263 2.18 -12.29 12.43
CA VAL A 263 1.29 -11.60 11.48
C VAL A 263 0.26 -10.70 12.19
N GLN A 264 -0.41 -11.20 13.24
CA GLN A 264 -1.39 -10.42 13.99
C GLN A 264 -0.77 -9.23 14.73
N GLU A 265 0.41 -9.38 15.32
CA GLU A 265 1.11 -8.26 15.95
C GLU A 265 1.62 -7.26 14.91
N SER A 266 2.01 -7.74 13.73
CA SER A 266 2.38 -6.90 12.59
C SER A 266 1.22 -6.04 12.09
N ILE A 267 -0.01 -6.56 12.14
CA ILE A 267 -1.22 -5.83 11.76
C ILE A 267 -1.66 -4.88 12.87
N TRP A 268 -1.86 -5.41 14.09
CA TRP A 268 -2.56 -4.69 15.16
C TRP A 268 -1.63 -3.88 16.06
N GLY A 269 -0.35 -4.22 16.10
CA GLY A 269 0.56 -3.73 17.14
C GLY A 269 0.38 -4.47 18.47
N THR A 270 1.38 -4.37 19.35
CA THR A 270 1.44 -5.16 20.59
C THR A 270 0.26 -4.87 21.52
N ASP A 271 -0.03 -3.59 21.78
CA ASP A 271 -1.04 -3.19 22.78
C ASP A 271 -2.46 -3.49 22.32
N TYR A 272 -2.75 -3.21 21.04
CA TYR A 272 -4.06 -3.48 20.44
C TYR A 272 -4.29 -4.97 20.27
N LEU A 273 -3.26 -5.75 19.89
CA LEU A 273 -3.36 -7.20 19.85
C LEU A 273 -3.73 -7.75 21.24
N ALA A 274 -3.02 -7.35 22.29
CA ALA A 274 -3.31 -7.81 23.65
C ALA A 274 -4.76 -7.51 24.07
N LYS A 275 -5.28 -6.32 23.73
CA LYS A 275 -6.68 -5.96 23.96
C LYS A 275 -7.65 -6.87 23.19
N LEU A 276 -7.36 -7.16 21.93
CA LEU A 276 -8.22 -7.99 21.09
C LEU A 276 -8.20 -9.46 21.54
N GLU A 277 -7.06 -9.99 21.95
CA GLU A 277 -6.93 -11.32 22.54
C GLU A 277 -7.73 -11.42 23.86
N ASP A 278 -7.72 -10.37 24.67
CA ASP A 278 -8.51 -10.29 25.90
C ASP A 278 -10.02 -10.28 25.61
N ILE A 279 -10.46 -9.53 24.60
CA ILE A 279 -11.86 -9.55 24.13
C ILE A 279 -12.23 -10.94 23.61
N LYS A 280 -11.39 -11.53 22.76
CA LYS A 280 -11.60 -12.87 22.19
C LYS A 280 -11.72 -13.92 23.28
N ARG A 281 -10.87 -13.89 24.32
CA ARG A 281 -10.96 -14.79 25.47
C ARG A 281 -12.29 -14.66 26.23
N ASN A 282 -12.85 -13.46 26.34
CA ASN A 282 -14.09 -13.24 27.07
C ASN A 282 -15.34 -13.60 26.25
N VAL A 283 -15.31 -13.37 24.93
CA VAL A 283 -16.46 -13.56 24.03
C VAL A 283 -16.49 -14.94 23.39
N ASP A 284 -15.32 -15.51 23.09
CA ASP A 284 -15.16 -16.81 22.43
C ASP A 284 -14.01 -17.61 23.10
N PRO A 285 -14.18 -18.00 24.38
CA PRO A 285 -13.13 -18.69 25.16
C PRO A 285 -12.72 -20.04 24.58
N GLU A 286 -13.62 -20.72 23.87
CA GLU A 286 -13.38 -22.03 23.25
C GLU A 286 -12.81 -21.90 21.83
N ASN A 287 -12.60 -20.68 21.34
CA ASN A 287 -12.16 -20.37 19.98
C ASN A 287 -13.03 -21.05 18.91
N LEU A 288 -14.36 -21.02 19.07
CA LEU A 288 -15.31 -21.56 18.10
C LEU A 288 -15.19 -20.84 16.75
N PHE A 289 -14.86 -19.55 16.75
CA PHE A 289 -14.60 -18.77 15.55
C PHE A 289 -13.09 -18.71 15.27
N ASP A 290 -12.51 -19.84 14.88
CA ASP A 290 -11.12 -19.93 14.44
C ASP A 290 -11.00 -19.73 12.93
N CYS A 291 -10.08 -18.85 12.52
CA CYS A 291 -9.79 -18.60 11.12
C CYS A 291 -8.29 -18.42 10.90
N ASN A 292 -7.86 -18.52 9.65
CA ASN A 292 -6.43 -18.45 9.33
C ASN A 292 -5.84 -17.11 9.79
N TYR A 293 -4.78 -17.18 10.59
CA TYR A 293 -4.15 -16.06 11.27
C TYR A 293 -5.06 -15.20 12.14
N CYS A 294 -6.27 -15.60 12.49
CA CYS A 294 -7.13 -14.76 13.30
C CYS A 294 -6.63 -14.61 14.74
N ILE A 295 -7.14 -13.59 15.42
CA ILE A 295 -6.87 -13.34 16.84
C ILE A 295 -7.39 -14.53 17.64
N LYS A 296 -6.49 -15.14 18.41
CA LYS A 296 -6.81 -16.29 19.26
C LYS A 296 -7.02 -15.82 20.70
N PRO A 297 -7.83 -16.54 21.50
CA PRO A 297 -7.81 -16.34 22.94
C PRO A 297 -6.37 -16.51 23.42
N LYS A 298 -5.86 -15.55 24.18
CA LYS A 298 -4.56 -15.71 24.81
C LYS A 298 -4.61 -16.97 25.66
N ALA A 299 -3.92 -18.02 25.23
CA ALA A 299 -3.90 -19.28 25.94
C ALA A 299 -3.46 -19.01 27.38
N SER A 300 -4.27 -19.41 28.36
CA SER A 300 -3.80 -19.51 29.74
C SER A 300 -2.61 -20.45 29.69
N VAL A 301 -1.40 -19.89 29.85
CA VAL A 301 -0.10 -20.56 29.67
C VAL A 301 -0.15 -21.93 30.33
N LEU A 302 -0.46 -22.97 29.56
CA LEU A 302 -0.16 -24.33 29.94
C LEU A 302 1.29 -24.50 29.53
N THR A 303 2.14 -24.31 30.53
CA THR A 303 3.57 -24.56 30.51
C THR A 303 3.89 -25.81 29.69
N THR A 304 4.94 -25.70 28.89
CA THR A 304 5.90 -26.75 28.49
C THR A 304 5.92 -27.06 26.99
N THR A 305 6.91 -26.51 26.29
CA THR A 305 7.92 -27.33 25.58
C THR A 305 9.18 -26.51 25.35
N ALA A 306 10.34 -27.14 25.57
CA ALA A 306 11.64 -26.53 25.45
C ALA A 306 11.94 -26.13 23.99
N LEU A 307 12.55 -24.95 23.82
CA LEU A 307 12.95 -24.37 22.54
C LEU A 307 14.05 -25.18 21.84
N PRO A 308 14.11 -25.19 20.49
CA PRO A 308 15.27 -25.70 19.76
C PRO A 308 16.46 -24.75 19.94
N THR A 309 17.54 -25.25 20.51
CA THR A 309 18.77 -24.50 20.82
C THR A 309 19.74 -24.40 19.63
N GLU A 310 19.27 -24.07 18.43
CA GLU A 310 20.16 -23.93 17.28
C GLU A 310 20.11 -22.54 16.65
N ASN A 311 21.27 -21.87 16.70
CA ASN A 311 21.61 -20.71 15.88
C ASN A 311 21.59 -21.15 14.41
N PRO A 312 20.69 -20.66 13.56
CA PRO A 312 20.65 -21.05 12.16
C PRO A 312 21.75 -20.27 11.42
N THR A 313 22.94 -20.85 11.34
CA THR A 313 23.89 -20.47 10.28
C THR A 313 23.21 -20.80 8.95
N ALA A 314 22.83 -19.76 8.20
CA ALA A 314 22.18 -19.86 6.91
C ALA A 314 22.96 -20.83 6.00
N LYS A 315 22.33 -21.96 5.66
CA LYS A 315 22.89 -22.91 4.71
C LYS A 315 22.70 -22.31 3.30
N PRO A 316 23.73 -22.24 2.45
CA PRO A 316 23.57 -21.73 1.09
C PRO A 316 22.57 -22.61 0.33
N ILE A 317 21.47 -22.01 -0.14
CA ILE A 317 20.51 -22.69 -1.00
C ILE A 317 21.23 -23.00 -2.31
N GLY A 318 21.43 -24.28 -2.58
CA GLY A 318 21.94 -24.78 -3.84
C GLY A 318 21.03 -24.35 -5.00
N SER A 319 21.68 -24.02 -6.11
CA SER A 319 21.10 -23.64 -7.41
C SER A 319 19.77 -24.33 -7.74
N SER A 320 18.80 -23.51 -8.15
CA SER A 320 17.45 -23.87 -8.63
C SER A 320 17.40 -25.12 -9.52
N PRO A 321 16.34 -25.93 -9.43
CA PRO A 321 16.02 -26.88 -10.48
C PRO A 321 15.53 -26.13 -11.72
N THR A 322 16.17 -26.43 -12.84
CA THR A 322 15.82 -26.01 -14.20
C THR A 322 14.35 -26.31 -14.48
N ALA A 323 13.58 -25.30 -14.87
CA ALA A 323 12.21 -25.46 -15.33
C ALA A 323 12.17 -26.41 -16.54
N SER A 324 11.42 -27.51 -16.44
CA SER A 324 11.06 -28.32 -17.60
C SER A 324 10.07 -27.55 -18.48
N PRO A 325 10.18 -27.65 -19.82
CA PRO A 325 9.31 -26.93 -20.73
C PRO A 325 7.91 -27.55 -20.74
N ILE A 326 6.90 -26.70 -20.54
CA ILE A 326 5.50 -27.05 -20.80
C ILE A 326 5.35 -27.21 -22.31
N ALA A 327 5.02 -28.43 -22.73
CA ALA A 327 4.75 -28.79 -24.12
C ALA A 327 3.56 -27.98 -24.66
N GLY A 328 3.77 -27.32 -25.79
CA GLY A 328 2.75 -26.57 -26.50
C GLY A 328 1.65 -27.49 -27.04
N SER A 329 0.40 -27.14 -26.77
CA SER A 329 -0.74 -27.69 -27.50
C SER A 329 -0.91 -26.92 -28.81
N THR A 330 -0.71 -27.63 -29.91
CA THR A 330 -1.04 -27.24 -31.28
C THR A 330 -2.52 -26.92 -31.43
N ALA A 331 -2.85 -25.67 -31.78
CA ALA A 331 -4.14 -25.34 -32.37
C ALA A 331 -4.00 -25.40 -33.90
N SER A 332 -4.79 -26.28 -34.52
CA SER A 332 -4.80 -26.54 -35.95
C SER A 332 -5.35 -25.36 -36.73
N SER A 333 -4.61 -24.95 -37.75
CA SER A 333 -5.12 -24.17 -38.87
C SER A 333 -6.15 -24.97 -39.66
N SER A 334 -7.34 -24.43 -39.86
CA SER A 334 -8.21 -24.82 -40.98
C SER A 334 -8.45 -23.59 -41.85
N ASP A 335 -7.65 -23.48 -42.92
CA ASP A 335 -7.97 -22.68 -44.10
C ASP A 335 -9.24 -23.22 -44.77
N GLY A 336 -10.10 -22.32 -45.23
CA GLY A 336 -11.31 -22.74 -45.94
C GLY A 336 -12.22 -21.64 -46.48
N LYS A 337 -11.73 -20.96 -47.53
CA LYS A 337 -12.50 -20.36 -48.65
C LYS A 337 -13.43 -19.17 -48.39
N GLY A 338 -13.12 -18.07 -49.07
CA GLY A 338 -14.00 -16.92 -49.22
C GLY A 338 -15.13 -17.11 -50.22
N ILE A 339 -16.07 -16.17 -50.19
CA ILE A 339 -16.99 -15.78 -51.28
C ILE A 339 -17.13 -14.25 -51.20
N MET A 340 -17.00 -13.61 -52.37
CA MET A 340 -17.32 -12.20 -52.61
C MET A 340 -18.82 -11.93 -52.45
N ALA A 341 -19.17 -10.80 -51.84
CA ALA A 341 -20.13 -9.81 -52.32
C ALA A 341 -20.11 -8.60 -51.37
#